data_AF-A0A1A9WTC5-F1
#
_entry.id   AF-A0A1A9WTC5-F1
#
_cell.length_a   1.000
_cell.length_b   1.000
_cell.length_c   1.000
_cell.angle_alpha   90.00
_cell.angle_beta   90.00
_cell.angle_gamma   90.00
#
_symmetry.space_group_name_H-M   'P 1'
#
loop_
_entity.id
_entity.type
_entity.pdbx_description
1 polymer ?
#
loop_
_entity_poly.entity_id
_entity_poly.type
_entity_poly.pdbx_seq_one_letter_code
_entity_poly.pdbx_strand_id
1 'polypeptide(L)'
;MTEDLREALEKSNISHKKILKHLKIISFTVGAEIRRETKFWNPIKILNIALIVNGFICMIGDYNFIHNNLNESIDVYADSLLLSLQVIISNVKLIYLMFIQHKFYKVIKMAENSEILLNLKVFELNINGKRKLTQKIKGILKESWRDIHIQLSCFIYSCFAIISWYLLVALAQNIHDLYKHPEDFTLTTTHPVKFPLWLDRGPKFIIHPLQYINTAVVNYVSGFVAVAYDGVYVVVVVHCAALVRILRLLVDHSSSYEVPRAKKVQYLLHCIEFYQKIFEFYSYIDGLFRTVNLVQYCINATILCMIMFQANMGLEVGVSLVVKMSLYLLAVCCQNVMYCYNGEKLITQSSLLPNAWYNSCWYSESAEVKFLIRMMILRTNRALYMNISGFSTMSLTTMLATSLC
;
A
#
# COMPACT_ATOMS: atom_id res chain seq x y z
N MET A 1 33.56 4.07 -4.86
CA MET A 1 32.46 3.20 -5.32
C MET A 1 32.99 2.30 -6.44
N THR A 2 32.82 0.97 -6.38
CA THR A 2 33.17 0.11 -7.53
C THR A 2 32.19 0.36 -8.67
N GLU A 3 32.71 0.70 -9.85
CA GLU A 3 31.93 0.88 -11.10
C GLU A 3 30.88 -0.23 -11.28
N ASP A 4 31.26 -1.48 -10.98
CA ASP A 4 30.42 -2.69 -11.02
C ASP A 4 29.13 -2.67 -10.18
N LEU A 5 29.09 -1.91 -9.08
CA LEU A 5 27.88 -1.80 -8.25
C LEU A 5 26.97 -0.72 -8.82
N ARG A 6 27.54 0.43 -9.20
CA ARG A 6 26.79 1.54 -9.77
C ARG A 6 26.13 1.14 -11.09
N GLU A 7 26.90 0.58 -12.02
CA GLU A 7 26.40 0.15 -13.33
C GLU A 7 25.30 -0.92 -13.19
N ALA A 8 25.46 -1.82 -12.22
CA ALA A 8 24.45 -2.85 -11.99
C ALA A 8 23.17 -2.34 -11.30
N LEU A 9 23.27 -1.32 -10.43
CA LEU A 9 22.10 -0.63 -9.87
C LEU A 9 21.40 0.20 -10.95
N GLU A 10 22.14 0.81 -11.86
CA GLU A 10 21.57 1.52 -13.01
C GLU A 10 20.87 0.55 -13.97
N LYS A 11 21.45 -0.63 -14.22
CA LYS A 11 20.82 -1.69 -15.03
C LYS A 11 19.56 -2.26 -14.37
N SER A 12 19.54 -2.43 -13.04
CA SER A 12 18.36 -2.92 -12.31
C SER A 12 17.23 -1.88 -12.26
N ASN A 13 17.56 -0.58 -12.32
CA ASN A 13 16.58 0.51 -12.36
C ASN A 13 15.57 0.36 -13.51
N ILE A 14 16.01 -0.08 -14.70
CA ILE A 14 15.11 -0.32 -15.84
C ILE A 14 14.08 -1.41 -15.49
N SER A 15 14.50 -2.47 -14.80
CA SER A 15 13.61 -3.53 -14.33
C SER A 15 12.64 -3.02 -13.27
N HIS A 16 13.13 -2.24 -12.29
CA HIS A 16 12.30 -1.62 -11.25
C HIS A 16 11.20 -0.74 -11.85
N LYS A 17 11.54 0.10 -12.84
CA LYS A 17 10.57 0.93 -13.57
C LYS A 17 9.52 0.10 -14.30
N LYS A 18 9.89 -1.07 -14.84
CA LYS A 18 8.93 -1.98 -15.48
C LYS A 18 7.95 -2.57 -14.47
N ILE A 19 8.44 -2.96 -13.29
CA ILE A 19 7.61 -3.49 -12.18
C ILE A 19 6.59 -2.44 -11.74
N LEU A 20 7.01 -1.18 -11.56
CA LEU A 20 6.14 -0.09 -11.10
C LEU A 20 5.30 0.55 -12.21
N LYS A 21 5.41 0.10 -13.46
CA LYS A 21 4.70 0.69 -14.60
C LYS A 21 3.18 0.67 -14.37
N HIS A 22 2.63 -0.47 -13.97
CA HIS A 22 1.19 -0.61 -13.75
C HIS A 22 0.71 0.25 -12.58
N LEU A 23 1.44 0.27 -11.46
CA LEU A 23 1.14 1.14 -10.32
C LEU A 23 1.11 2.62 -10.74
N LYS A 24 2.08 3.08 -11.53
CA LYS A 24 2.16 4.46 -12.04
C LYS A 24 1.01 4.80 -12.99
N ILE A 25 0.60 3.87 -13.85
CA ILE A 25 -0.54 4.06 -14.76
C ILE A 25 -1.84 4.16 -13.97
N ILE A 26 -2.07 3.24 -13.02
CA ILE A 26 -3.26 3.21 -12.17
C ILE A 26 -3.33 4.48 -11.31
N SER A 27 -2.20 4.92 -10.76
CA SER A 27 -2.16 6.17 -9.99
C SER A 27 -2.60 7.36 -10.86
N PHE A 28 -2.14 7.39 -12.12
CA PHE A 28 -2.51 8.45 -13.05
C PHE A 28 -4.01 8.44 -13.40
N THR A 29 -4.61 7.27 -13.64
CA THR A 29 -6.06 7.17 -13.94
C THR A 29 -6.94 7.59 -12.78
N VAL A 30 -6.42 7.50 -11.55
CA VAL A 30 -7.08 7.92 -10.32
C VAL A 30 -6.81 9.41 -9.99
N GLY A 31 -6.11 10.14 -10.87
CA GLY A 31 -5.82 11.56 -10.66
C GLY A 31 -4.64 11.83 -9.72
N ALA A 32 -3.72 10.88 -9.56
CA ALA A 32 -2.48 11.02 -8.80
C ALA A 32 -1.26 10.85 -9.71
N GLU A 33 -0.50 11.93 -9.92
CA GLU A 33 0.71 11.88 -10.76
C GLU A 33 1.93 11.56 -9.92
N ILE A 34 2.33 10.29 -9.95
CA ILE A 34 3.51 9.77 -9.26
C ILE A 34 4.68 9.53 -10.24
N ARG A 35 4.59 10.00 -11.51
CA ARG A 35 5.69 9.86 -12.49
C ARG A 35 6.58 11.10 -12.58
N ARG A 36 6.07 12.28 -12.21
CA ARG A 36 6.77 13.57 -12.31
C ARG A 36 6.35 14.50 -11.20
N GLU A 37 7.20 15.47 -10.87
CA GLU A 37 6.81 16.59 -10.02
C GLU A 37 5.75 17.42 -10.72
N THR A 38 4.61 17.60 -10.04
CA THR A 38 3.47 18.32 -10.60
C THR A 38 3.38 19.72 -10.00
N LYS A 39 3.22 20.72 -10.88
CA LYS A 39 2.81 22.07 -10.48
C LYS A 39 1.34 22.08 -10.04
N PHE A 40 0.94 23.13 -9.34
CA PHE A 40 -0.40 23.25 -8.76
C PHE A 40 -1.53 23.15 -9.81
N TRP A 41 -1.33 23.70 -11.02
CA TRP A 41 -2.31 23.72 -12.13
C TRP A 41 -2.17 22.56 -13.12
N ASN A 42 -2.02 21.33 -12.62
CA ASN A 42 -1.94 20.16 -13.49
C ASN A 42 -3.35 19.61 -13.81
N PRO A 43 -3.72 19.34 -15.08
CA PRO A 43 -5.03 18.77 -15.45
C PRO A 43 -5.39 17.49 -14.70
N ILE A 44 -4.40 16.73 -14.24
CA ILE A 44 -4.59 15.53 -13.43
C ILE A 44 -5.31 15.82 -12.09
N LYS A 45 -5.10 17.00 -11.52
CA LYS A 45 -5.81 17.41 -10.30
C LYS A 45 -7.27 17.74 -10.57
N ILE A 46 -7.61 18.20 -11.77
CA ILE A 46 -9.01 18.42 -12.17
C ILE A 46 -9.73 17.07 -12.23
N LEU A 47 -9.08 16.04 -12.78
CA LEU A 47 -9.59 14.67 -12.74
C LEU A 47 -9.78 14.19 -11.29
N ASN A 48 -8.78 14.39 -10.42
CA ASN A 48 -8.89 14.01 -9.00
C ASN A 48 -10.10 14.68 -8.32
N ILE A 49 -10.27 16.00 -8.50
CA ILE A 49 -11.42 16.74 -7.97
C ILE A 49 -12.74 16.17 -8.52
N ALA A 50 -12.80 15.88 -9.82
CA ALA A 50 -13.99 15.28 -10.42
C ALA A 50 -14.33 13.92 -9.81
N LEU A 51 -13.33 13.06 -9.55
CA LEU A 51 -13.52 11.76 -8.91
C LEU A 51 -13.98 11.89 -7.44
N ILE A 52 -13.44 12.86 -6.70
CA ILE A 52 -13.88 13.17 -5.33
C ILE A 52 -15.35 13.61 -5.34
N VAL A 53 -15.72 14.54 -6.22
CA VAL A 53 -17.10 15.02 -6.37
C VAL A 53 -18.03 13.87 -6.73
N ASN A 54 -17.62 12.99 -7.65
CA ASN A 54 -18.38 11.81 -8.03
C ASN A 54 -18.62 10.88 -6.83
N GLY A 55 -17.60 10.69 -5.98
CA GLY A 55 -17.73 9.94 -4.72
C GLY A 55 -18.78 10.54 -3.78
N PHE A 56 -18.78 11.87 -3.59
CA PHE A 56 -19.79 12.54 -2.76
C PHE A 56 -21.21 12.42 -3.33
N ILE A 57 -21.37 12.54 -4.65
CA ILE A 57 -22.68 12.38 -5.31
C ILE A 57 -23.22 10.96 -5.08
N CYS A 58 -22.35 9.94 -5.18
CA CYS A 58 -22.74 8.56 -4.91
C CYS A 58 -23.10 8.34 -3.44
N MET A 59 -22.34 8.88 -2.48
CA MET A 59 -22.70 8.77 -1.06
C MET A 59 -24.08 9.38 -0.74
N ILE A 60 -24.47 10.47 -1.39
CA ILE A 60 -25.84 11.02 -1.26
C ILE A 60 -26.87 10.04 -1.79
N GLY A 61 -26.57 9.37 -2.92
CA GLY A 61 -27.42 8.32 -3.47
C GLY A 61 -27.53 7.09 -2.56
N ASP A 62 -26.42 6.67 -1.95
CA ASP A 62 -26.35 5.55 -1.02
C ASP A 62 -27.14 5.86 0.24
N TYR A 63 -26.96 7.06 0.80
CA TYR A 63 -27.72 7.53 1.95
C TYR A 63 -29.23 7.51 1.69
N ASN A 64 -29.69 8.02 0.55
CA ASN A 64 -31.11 8.00 0.20
C ASN A 64 -31.64 6.58 -0.01
N PHE A 65 -30.83 5.68 -0.60
CA PHE A 65 -31.20 4.28 -0.74
C PHE A 65 -31.35 3.61 0.63
N ILE A 66 -30.38 3.80 1.53
CA ILE A 66 -30.42 3.25 2.88
C ILE A 66 -31.63 3.82 3.63
N HIS A 67 -31.81 5.14 3.63
CA HIS A 67 -32.89 5.82 4.35
C HIS A 67 -34.29 5.32 3.95
N ASN A 68 -34.51 5.14 2.64
CA ASN A 68 -35.79 4.65 2.12
C ASN A 68 -36.07 3.18 2.44
N ASN A 69 -35.04 2.40 2.78
CA ASN A 69 -35.15 0.97 3.08
C ASN A 69 -34.80 0.65 4.56
N LEU A 70 -34.83 1.64 5.47
CA LEU A 70 -34.51 1.42 6.89
C LEU A 70 -35.48 0.47 7.60
N ASN A 71 -36.71 0.36 7.10
CA ASN A 71 -37.72 -0.54 7.64
C ASN A 71 -37.57 -1.99 7.12
N GLU A 72 -36.75 -2.19 6.09
CA GLU A 72 -36.44 -3.50 5.53
C GLU A 72 -35.28 -4.14 6.29
N SER A 73 -35.04 -5.42 6.03
CA SER A 73 -33.91 -6.15 6.60
C SER A 73 -32.56 -5.61 6.10
N ILE A 74 -31.53 -5.70 6.95
CA ILE A 74 -30.21 -5.09 6.73
C ILE A 74 -29.53 -5.60 5.45
N ASP A 75 -29.83 -6.81 5.01
CA ASP A 75 -29.30 -7.41 3.78
C ASP A 75 -29.69 -6.64 2.51
N VAL A 76 -30.84 -5.95 2.50
CA VAL A 76 -31.31 -5.18 1.34
C VAL A 76 -30.41 -3.98 1.05
N TYR A 77 -29.89 -3.32 2.10
CA TYR A 77 -29.05 -2.12 2.00
C TYR A 77 -27.60 -2.34 2.45
N ALA A 78 -27.24 -3.57 2.78
CA ALA A 78 -25.89 -4.01 3.17
C ALA A 78 -24.81 -3.59 2.18
N ASP A 79 -25.02 -3.89 0.89
CA ASP A 79 -24.07 -3.58 -0.18
C ASP A 79 -23.81 -2.06 -0.29
N SER A 80 -24.87 -1.25 -0.22
CA SER A 80 -24.78 0.22 -0.27
C SER A 80 -24.07 0.78 0.95
N LEU A 81 -24.32 0.23 2.13
CA LEU A 81 -23.65 0.64 3.37
C LEU A 81 -22.15 0.32 3.32
N LEU A 82 -21.77 -0.91 2.94
CA LEU A 82 -20.38 -1.32 2.83
C LEU A 82 -19.63 -0.49 1.77
N LEU A 83 -20.25 -0.25 0.62
CA LEU A 83 -19.64 0.55 -0.42
C LEU A 83 -19.51 2.02 0.01
N SER A 84 -20.49 2.59 0.73
CA SER A 84 -20.40 3.95 1.23
C SER A 84 -19.20 4.14 2.18
N LEU A 85 -18.92 3.17 3.05
CA LEU A 85 -17.71 3.16 3.89
C LEU A 85 -16.43 3.08 3.06
N GLN A 86 -16.41 2.24 2.02
CA GLN A 86 -15.26 2.15 1.11
C GLN A 86 -15.05 3.46 0.34
N VAL A 87 -16.12 4.15 -0.07
CA VAL A 87 -16.06 5.45 -0.74
C VAL A 87 -15.49 6.51 0.19
N ILE A 88 -15.81 6.49 1.48
CA ILE A 88 -15.20 7.37 2.48
C ILE A 88 -13.67 7.16 2.52
N ILE A 89 -13.19 5.91 2.60
CA ILE A 89 -11.75 5.61 2.58
C ILE A 89 -11.10 6.17 1.30
N SER A 90 -11.72 5.90 0.16
CA SER A 90 -11.18 6.31 -1.14
C SER A 90 -11.16 7.82 -1.31
N ASN A 91 -12.18 8.54 -0.84
CA ASN A 91 -12.19 10.00 -0.83
C ASN A 91 -11.10 10.56 0.08
N VAL A 92 -10.91 10.00 1.29
CA VAL A 92 -9.81 10.40 2.18
C VAL A 92 -8.45 10.22 1.49
N LYS A 93 -8.22 9.07 0.83
CA LYS A 93 -6.99 8.81 0.09
C LYS A 93 -6.81 9.74 -1.12
N LEU A 94 -7.87 10.02 -1.87
CA LEU A 94 -7.85 10.95 -3.02
C LEU A 94 -7.48 12.38 -2.59
N ILE A 95 -8.15 12.88 -1.56
CA ILE A 95 -7.87 14.20 -0.96
C ILE A 95 -6.42 14.25 -0.50
N TYR A 96 -5.94 13.21 0.18
CA TYR A 96 -4.56 13.13 0.63
C TYR A 96 -3.55 13.13 -0.54
N LEU A 97 -3.79 12.30 -1.57
CA LEU A 97 -2.97 12.22 -2.77
C LEU A 97 -2.91 13.55 -3.52
N MET A 98 -4.00 14.30 -3.59
CA MET A 98 -4.06 15.62 -4.25
C MET A 98 -3.01 16.60 -3.70
N PHE A 99 -2.75 16.55 -2.39
CA PHE A 99 -1.77 17.41 -1.73
C PHE A 99 -0.37 16.79 -1.66
N ILE A 100 -0.26 15.46 -1.48
CA ILE A 100 0.99 14.80 -1.06
C ILE A 100 1.66 13.97 -2.18
N GLN A 101 1.07 13.87 -3.37
CA GLN A 101 1.65 13.14 -4.53
C GLN A 101 3.13 13.46 -4.83
N HIS A 102 3.59 14.70 -4.62
CA HIS A 102 4.99 15.08 -4.82
C HIS A 102 5.96 14.36 -3.85
N LYS A 103 5.53 14.13 -2.61
CA LYS A 103 6.31 13.36 -1.62
C LYS A 103 6.36 11.89 -2.01
N PHE A 104 5.24 11.34 -2.50
CA PHE A 104 5.18 9.96 -3.02
C PHE A 104 6.08 9.74 -4.24
N TYR A 105 6.10 10.69 -5.17
CA TYR A 105 7.06 10.68 -6.29
C TYR A 105 8.50 10.61 -5.78
N LYS A 106 8.87 11.45 -4.80
CA LYS A 106 10.22 11.50 -4.25
C LYS A 106 10.63 10.16 -3.63
N VAL A 107 9.81 9.57 -2.77
CA VAL A 107 10.14 8.29 -2.09
C VAL A 107 10.20 7.12 -3.06
N ILE A 108 9.32 7.07 -4.05
CA ILE A 108 9.37 6.02 -5.09
C ILE A 108 10.64 6.18 -5.92
N LYS A 109 11.01 7.40 -6.30
CA LYS A 109 12.23 7.64 -7.08
C LYS A 109 13.48 7.28 -6.28
N MET A 110 13.51 7.59 -4.99
CA MET A 110 14.60 7.18 -4.08
C MET A 110 14.73 5.65 -4.04
N ALA A 111 13.61 4.91 -3.99
CA ALA A 111 13.60 3.45 -4.02
C ALA A 111 14.00 2.86 -5.38
N GLU A 112 13.45 3.39 -6.49
CA GLU A 112 13.75 2.94 -7.87
C GLU A 112 15.24 3.07 -8.20
N ASN A 113 15.80 4.24 -7.89
CA ASN A 113 17.21 4.54 -8.14
C ASN A 113 18.14 3.94 -7.08
N SER A 114 17.59 3.36 -6.01
CA SER A 114 18.38 2.89 -4.86
C SER A 114 19.36 3.96 -4.36
N GLU A 115 18.88 5.21 -4.26
CA GLU A 115 19.72 6.39 -4.02
C GLU A 115 20.50 6.31 -2.68
N ILE A 116 19.86 5.72 -1.66
CA ILE A 116 20.47 5.49 -0.34
C ILE A 116 21.66 4.52 -0.45
N LEU A 117 21.56 3.51 -1.35
CA LEU A 117 22.63 2.54 -1.62
C LEU A 117 23.73 3.10 -2.53
N LEU A 118 23.40 4.01 -3.46
CA LEU A 118 24.40 4.69 -4.28
C LEU A 118 25.34 5.55 -3.43
N ASN A 119 24.82 6.10 -2.33
CA ASN A 119 25.58 6.90 -1.37
C ASN A 119 26.31 6.07 -0.30
N LEU A 120 26.57 4.78 -0.56
CA LEU A 120 27.22 3.86 0.38
C LEU A 120 28.76 3.99 0.31
N LYS A 121 29.32 4.84 1.17
CA LYS A 121 30.76 5.13 1.24
C LYS A 121 31.63 3.91 1.61
N VAL A 122 31.04 2.84 2.16
CA VAL A 122 31.75 1.59 2.50
C VAL A 122 32.57 1.04 1.32
N PHE A 123 32.09 1.19 0.08
CA PHE A 123 32.79 0.69 -1.12
C PHE A 123 33.95 1.59 -1.59
N GLU A 124 34.11 2.78 -1.03
CA GLU A 124 35.28 3.66 -1.25
C GLU A 124 36.51 3.17 -0.48
N LEU A 125 36.31 2.51 0.66
CA LEU A 125 37.41 1.88 1.40
C LEU A 125 38.04 0.75 0.59
N ASN A 126 39.37 0.67 0.58
CA ASN A 126 40.07 -0.49 0.00
C ASN A 126 39.97 -1.70 0.95
N ILE A 127 38.85 -2.40 0.86
CA ILE A 127 38.52 -3.67 1.54
C ILE A 127 38.62 -4.84 0.55
N ASN A 128 38.95 -6.03 1.06
CA ASN A 128 38.95 -7.25 0.26
C ASN A 128 37.50 -7.75 0.07
N GLY A 129 37.26 -8.58 -0.95
CA GLY A 129 35.94 -9.24 -1.11
C GLY A 129 34.77 -8.36 -1.58
N LYS A 130 35.01 -7.13 -2.06
CA LYS A 130 33.97 -6.21 -2.57
C LYS A 130 33.01 -6.87 -3.56
N ARG A 131 33.51 -7.74 -4.44
CA ARG A 131 32.71 -8.45 -5.45
C ARG A 131 31.68 -9.39 -4.81
N LYS A 132 32.08 -10.17 -3.79
CA LYS A 132 31.21 -11.10 -3.06
C LYS A 132 30.15 -10.33 -2.27
N LEU A 133 30.54 -9.24 -1.61
CA LEU A 133 29.61 -8.37 -0.89
C LEU A 133 28.59 -7.73 -1.84
N THR A 134 29.07 -7.22 -2.99
CA THR A 134 28.22 -6.66 -4.06
C THR A 134 27.22 -7.69 -4.58
N GLN A 135 27.63 -8.94 -4.79
CA GLN A 135 26.73 -10.01 -5.22
C GLN A 135 25.64 -10.30 -4.18
N LYS A 136 25.99 -10.35 -2.88
CA LYS A 136 25.01 -10.55 -1.80
C LYS A 136 24.00 -9.40 -1.72
N ILE A 137 24.46 -8.15 -1.83
CA ILE A 137 23.58 -6.97 -1.87
C ILE A 137 22.62 -7.03 -3.06
N LYS A 138 23.13 -7.36 -4.26
CA LYS A 138 22.30 -7.57 -5.47
C LYS A 138 21.25 -8.67 -5.25
N GLY A 139 21.62 -9.75 -4.57
CA GLY A 139 20.69 -10.83 -4.21
C GLY A 139 19.54 -10.34 -3.32
N ILE A 140 19.85 -9.61 -2.25
CA ILE A 140 18.83 -9.04 -1.34
C ILE A 140 17.91 -8.07 -2.08
N LEU A 141 18.46 -7.20 -2.93
CA LEU A 141 17.66 -6.23 -3.69
C LEU A 141 16.76 -6.94 -4.71
N LYS A 142 17.27 -7.97 -5.40
CA LYS A 142 16.49 -8.77 -6.35
C LYS A 142 15.34 -9.51 -5.66
N GLU A 143 15.58 -10.09 -4.48
CA GLU A 143 14.55 -10.72 -3.65
C GLU A 143 13.47 -9.70 -3.24
N SER A 144 13.90 -8.54 -2.74
CA SER A 144 13.00 -7.44 -2.36
C SER A 144 12.10 -6.99 -3.51
N TRP A 145 12.65 -6.79 -4.72
CA TRP A 145 11.85 -6.35 -5.87
C TRP A 145 10.96 -7.45 -6.44
N ARG A 146 11.35 -8.72 -6.30
CA ARG A 146 10.47 -9.84 -6.60
C ARG A 146 9.28 -9.86 -5.65
N ASP A 147 9.50 -9.65 -4.35
CA ASP A 147 8.43 -9.58 -3.36
C ASP A 147 7.46 -8.42 -3.66
N ILE A 148 8.00 -7.24 -3.98
CA ILE A 148 7.20 -6.07 -4.41
C ILE A 148 6.37 -6.41 -5.65
N HIS A 149 6.98 -7.03 -6.68
CA HIS A 149 6.27 -7.39 -7.91
C HIS A 149 5.13 -8.37 -7.65
N ILE A 150 5.36 -9.41 -6.84
CA ILE A 150 4.32 -10.40 -6.51
C ILE A 150 3.17 -9.72 -5.78
N GLN A 151 3.44 -8.99 -4.70
CA GLN A 151 2.40 -8.33 -3.92
C GLN A 151 1.60 -7.31 -4.75
N LEU A 152 2.27 -6.45 -5.52
CA LEU A 152 1.59 -5.48 -6.38
C LEU A 152 0.76 -6.16 -7.46
N SER A 153 1.29 -7.21 -8.10
CA SER A 153 0.56 -7.91 -9.15
C SER A 153 -0.68 -8.61 -8.58
N CYS A 154 -0.53 -9.33 -7.47
CA CYS A 154 -1.65 -9.96 -6.77
C CYS A 154 -2.73 -8.93 -6.40
N PHE A 155 -2.33 -7.77 -5.87
CA PHE A 155 -3.27 -6.72 -5.48
C PHE A 155 -3.98 -6.06 -6.68
N ILE A 156 -3.25 -5.79 -7.76
CA ILE A 156 -3.82 -5.23 -8.99
C ILE A 156 -4.82 -6.21 -9.61
N TYR A 157 -4.46 -7.49 -9.73
CA TYR A 157 -5.34 -8.50 -10.32
C TYR A 157 -6.57 -8.78 -9.45
N SER A 158 -6.44 -8.78 -8.12
CA SER A 158 -7.60 -8.96 -7.23
C SER A 158 -8.57 -7.77 -7.33
N CYS A 159 -8.06 -6.53 -7.29
CA CYS A 159 -8.91 -5.34 -7.48
C CYS A 159 -9.58 -5.34 -8.86
N PHE A 160 -8.84 -5.67 -9.93
CA PHE A 160 -9.40 -5.75 -11.27
C PHE A 160 -10.50 -6.81 -11.37
N ALA A 161 -10.29 -7.99 -10.79
CA ALA A 161 -11.29 -9.07 -10.78
C ALA A 161 -12.57 -8.65 -10.05
N ILE A 162 -12.46 -8.02 -8.88
CA ILE A 162 -13.62 -7.55 -8.10
C ILE A 162 -14.38 -6.46 -8.86
N ILE A 163 -13.68 -5.45 -9.38
CA ILE A 163 -14.31 -4.37 -10.16
C ILE A 163 -15.00 -4.94 -11.40
N SER A 164 -14.33 -5.85 -12.12
CA SER A 164 -14.90 -6.50 -13.30
C SER A 164 -16.13 -7.34 -12.96
N TRP A 165 -16.13 -8.03 -11.81
CA TRP A 165 -17.29 -8.79 -11.34
C TRP A 165 -18.51 -7.88 -11.14
N TYR A 166 -18.38 -6.79 -10.38
CA TYR A 166 -19.47 -5.85 -10.15
C TYR A 166 -20.00 -5.21 -11.44
N LEU A 167 -19.10 -4.88 -12.37
CA LEU A 167 -19.48 -4.28 -13.65
C LEU A 167 -20.19 -5.29 -14.56
N LEU A 168 -19.64 -6.49 -14.72
CA LEU A 168 -20.18 -7.50 -15.64
C LEU A 168 -21.49 -8.10 -15.15
N VAL A 169 -21.66 -8.33 -13.85
CA VAL A 169 -22.91 -8.83 -13.28
C VAL A 169 -24.04 -7.83 -13.50
N ALA A 170 -23.83 -6.55 -13.20
CA ALA A 170 -24.83 -5.52 -13.43
C ALA A 170 -25.16 -5.34 -14.91
N LEU A 171 -24.16 -5.39 -15.80
CA LEU A 171 -24.37 -5.34 -17.24
C LEU A 171 -25.17 -6.54 -17.75
N ALA A 172 -24.86 -7.75 -17.28
CA ALA A 172 -25.57 -8.97 -17.65
C ALA A 172 -27.03 -8.95 -17.18
N GLN A 173 -27.28 -8.49 -15.95
CA GLN A 173 -28.63 -8.30 -15.41
C GLN A 173 -29.44 -7.32 -16.25
N ASN A 174 -28.87 -6.15 -16.58
CA ASN A 174 -29.55 -5.18 -17.44
C ASN A 174 -29.88 -5.73 -18.84
N ILE A 175 -28.98 -6.49 -19.46
CA ILE A 175 -29.25 -7.13 -20.76
C ILE A 175 -30.37 -8.17 -20.62
N HIS A 176 -30.37 -8.93 -19.53
CA HIS A 176 -31.39 -9.93 -19.26
C HIS A 176 -32.77 -9.31 -19.08
N ASP A 177 -32.86 -8.27 -18.26
CA ASP A 177 -34.11 -7.59 -17.94
C ASP A 177 -34.67 -6.87 -19.17
N LEU A 178 -33.80 -6.27 -20.00
CA LEU A 178 -34.19 -5.67 -21.28
C LEU A 178 -34.79 -6.69 -22.26
N TYR A 179 -34.30 -7.93 -22.25
CA TYR A 179 -34.78 -8.98 -23.16
C TYR A 179 -36.07 -9.64 -22.66
N LYS A 180 -36.22 -9.86 -21.35
CA LYS A 180 -37.40 -10.54 -20.77
C LYS A 180 -38.57 -9.61 -20.44
N HIS A 181 -38.29 -8.39 -19.97
CA HIS A 181 -39.30 -7.47 -19.44
C HIS A 181 -39.08 -6.05 -20.01
N PRO A 182 -39.29 -5.84 -21.33
CA PRO A 182 -39.01 -4.55 -21.96
C PRO A 182 -39.95 -3.42 -21.49
N GLU A 183 -41.17 -3.74 -21.03
CA GLU A 183 -42.16 -2.75 -20.59
C GLU A 183 -41.92 -2.26 -19.14
N ASP A 184 -41.32 -3.10 -18.27
CA ASP A 184 -41.02 -2.82 -16.85
C ASP A 184 -39.50 -2.67 -16.60
N PHE A 185 -38.75 -2.21 -17.59
CA PHE A 185 -37.29 -2.11 -17.48
C PHE A 185 -36.86 -1.12 -16.38
N THR A 186 -36.32 -1.65 -15.28
CA THR A 186 -35.64 -0.87 -14.24
C THR A 186 -34.15 -1.10 -14.32
N LEU A 187 -33.37 -0.03 -14.49
CA LEU A 187 -31.91 -0.13 -14.53
C LEU A 187 -31.35 -0.66 -13.21
N THR A 188 -30.63 -1.78 -13.28
CA THR A 188 -29.81 -2.30 -12.19
C THR A 188 -28.43 -1.64 -12.23
N THR A 189 -28.11 -0.84 -11.23
CA THR A 189 -26.79 -0.23 -11.04
C THR A 189 -25.77 -1.22 -10.49
N THR A 190 -24.47 -0.87 -10.49
CA THR A 190 -23.41 -1.80 -10.03
C THR A 190 -23.51 -2.19 -8.55
N HIS A 191 -24.20 -1.37 -7.76
CA HIS A 191 -24.65 -1.64 -6.39
C HIS A 191 -26.00 -0.92 -6.21
N PRO A 192 -26.84 -1.31 -5.24
CA PRO A 192 -28.13 -0.66 -5.02
C PRO A 192 -27.95 0.81 -4.61
N VAL A 193 -28.48 1.76 -5.41
CA VAL A 193 -28.37 3.20 -5.14
C VAL A 193 -29.59 3.95 -5.68
N LYS A 194 -30.01 5.03 -5.02
CA LYS A 194 -31.15 5.87 -5.44
C LYS A 194 -30.75 7.34 -5.49
N PHE A 195 -30.61 7.88 -6.70
CA PHE A 195 -30.23 9.29 -6.89
C PHE A 195 -31.45 10.23 -6.81
N PRO A 196 -31.49 11.19 -5.86
CA PRO A 196 -32.67 12.01 -5.59
C PRO A 196 -33.04 12.91 -6.78
N LEU A 197 -32.05 13.47 -7.49
CA LEU A 197 -32.27 14.31 -8.68
C LEU A 197 -32.96 13.57 -9.85
N TRP A 198 -33.01 12.24 -9.78
CA TRP A 198 -33.35 11.35 -10.88
C TRP A 198 -34.52 10.42 -10.51
N LEU A 199 -35.07 10.55 -9.29
CA LEU A 199 -36.20 9.74 -8.81
C LEU A 199 -37.49 10.06 -9.58
N ASP A 200 -37.78 11.35 -9.81
CA ASP A 200 -39.03 11.81 -10.42
C ASP A 200 -38.98 11.89 -11.95
N ARG A 201 -37.79 11.66 -12.53
CA ARG A 201 -37.57 11.66 -13.97
C ARG A 201 -37.53 10.21 -14.41
N GLY A 202 -38.68 9.69 -14.84
CA GLY A 202 -38.84 8.33 -15.36
C GLY A 202 -37.86 7.97 -16.49
N PRO A 203 -37.96 6.78 -17.12
CA PRO A 203 -36.93 6.24 -17.99
C PRO A 203 -36.71 7.13 -19.22
N LYS A 204 -35.72 8.01 -19.15
CA LYS A 204 -35.22 8.78 -20.29
C LYS A 204 -33.93 8.11 -20.73
N PHE A 205 -33.82 7.87 -22.04
CA PHE A 205 -32.66 7.26 -22.72
C PHE A 205 -31.28 7.74 -22.22
N ILE A 206 -31.19 8.98 -21.73
CA ILE A 206 -29.95 9.60 -21.25
C ILE A 206 -29.71 9.37 -19.74
N ILE A 207 -30.77 9.22 -18.95
CA ILE A 207 -30.71 9.22 -17.49
C ILE A 207 -30.12 7.90 -16.96
N HIS A 208 -30.56 6.77 -17.53
CA HIS A 208 -30.10 5.45 -17.09
C HIS A 208 -28.60 5.20 -17.36
N PRO A 209 -28.05 5.46 -18.56
CA PRO A 209 -26.63 5.27 -18.80
C PRO A 209 -25.75 6.13 -17.88
N LEU A 210 -26.17 7.36 -17.56
CA LEU A 210 -25.42 8.25 -16.67
C LEU A 210 -25.38 7.75 -15.22
N GLN A 211 -26.48 7.19 -14.71
CA GLN A 211 -26.49 6.54 -13.39
C GLN A 211 -25.54 5.34 -13.35
N TYR A 212 -25.61 4.48 -14.37
CA TYR A 212 -24.72 3.34 -14.49
C TYR A 212 -23.24 3.76 -14.53
N ILE A 213 -22.89 4.72 -15.38
CA ILE A 213 -21.53 5.25 -15.51
C ILE A 213 -21.06 5.84 -14.17
N ASN A 214 -21.89 6.62 -13.48
CA ASN A 214 -21.52 7.19 -12.18
C ASN A 214 -21.17 6.08 -11.16
N THR A 215 -22.03 5.08 -11.03
CA THR A 215 -21.78 3.95 -10.10
C THR A 215 -20.58 3.10 -10.50
N ALA A 216 -20.35 2.92 -11.81
CA ALA A 216 -19.17 2.22 -12.33
C ALA A 216 -17.88 2.98 -12.04
N VAL A 217 -17.88 4.31 -12.18
CA VAL A 217 -16.74 5.17 -11.83
C VAL A 217 -16.45 5.09 -10.34
N VAL A 218 -17.46 5.11 -9.48
CA VAL A 218 -17.25 4.95 -8.03
C VAL A 218 -16.65 3.60 -7.67
N ASN A 219 -17.15 2.50 -8.25
CA ASN A 219 -16.57 1.18 -8.06
C ASN A 219 -15.13 1.07 -8.59
N TYR A 220 -14.85 1.72 -9.71
CA TYR A 220 -13.48 1.82 -10.24
C TYR A 220 -12.56 2.55 -9.26
N VAL A 221 -12.99 3.71 -8.77
CA VAL A 221 -12.24 4.55 -7.82
C VAL A 221 -12.03 3.81 -6.49
N SER A 222 -13.05 3.12 -5.99
CA SER A 222 -13.01 2.44 -4.69
C SER A 222 -11.90 1.39 -4.59
N GLY A 223 -11.63 0.66 -5.69
CA GLY A 223 -10.55 -0.31 -5.77
C GLY A 223 -9.20 0.29 -6.19
N PHE A 224 -9.15 1.08 -7.25
CA PHE A 224 -7.87 1.54 -7.81
C PHE A 224 -7.20 2.66 -7.00
N VAL A 225 -7.95 3.46 -6.22
CA VAL A 225 -7.35 4.37 -5.23
C VAL A 225 -6.56 3.61 -4.17
N ALA A 226 -7.10 2.47 -3.71
CA ALA A 226 -6.40 1.62 -2.76
C ALA A 226 -5.10 1.09 -3.37
N VAL A 227 -5.14 0.63 -4.63
CA VAL A 227 -3.92 0.25 -5.37
C VAL A 227 -2.90 1.38 -5.46
N ALA A 228 -3.33 2.59 -5.80
CA ALA A 228 -2.45 3.74 -5.95
C ALA A 228 -1.77 4.13 -4.62
N TYR A 229 -2.51 4.14 -3.51
CA TYR A 229 -1.99 4.51 -2.19
C TYR A 229 -1.20 3.37 -1.53
N ASP A 230 -1.81 2.20 -1.40
CA ASP A 230 -1.26 1.06 -0.66
C ASP A 230 -0.12 0.39 -1.45
N GLY A 231 -0.15 0.49 -2.78
CA GLY A 231 0.94 0.06 -3.63
C GLY A 231 2.23 0.85 -3.37
N VAL A 232 2.11 2.17 -3.13
CA VAL A 232 3.26 3.00 -2.73
C VAL A 232 3.80 2.53 -1.37
N TYR A 233 2.91 2.28 -0.41
CA TYR A 233 3.27 1.76 0.92
C TYR A 233 4.11 0.48 0.80
N VAL A 234 3.66 -0.50 0.01
CA VAL A 234 4.41 -1.75 -0.18
C VAL A 234 5.79 -1.53 -0.76
N VAL A 235 5.91 -0.70 -1.79
CA VAL A 235 7.21 -0.41 -2.41
C VAL A 235 8.19 0.16 -1.39
N VAL A 236 7.77 1.18 -0.63
CA VAL A 236 8.68 1.89 0.27
C VAL A 236 9.01 1.11 1.54
N VAL A 237 8.05 0.39 2.12
CA VAL A 237 8.27 -0.39 3.34
C VAL A 237 9.11 -1.63 3.06
N VAL A 238 8.84 -2.35 1.96
CA VAL A 238 9.67 -3.50 1.57
C VAL A 238 11.09 -3.05 1.21
N HIS A 239 11.23 -1.92 0.50
CA HIS A 239 12.54 -1.35 0.22
C HIS A 239 13.28 -0.94 1.50
N CYS A 240 12.60 -0.31 2.46
CA CYS A 240 13.19 0.03 3.76
C CYS A 240 13.67 -1.22 4.51
N ALA A 241 12.87 -2.28 4.55
CA ALA A 241 13.25 -3.55 5.17
C ALA A 241 14.48 -4.18 4.48
N ALA A 242 14.58 -4.07 3.15
CA ALA A 242 15.75 -4.52 2.40
C ALA A 242 17.01 -3.70 2.75
N LEU A 243 16.91 -2.38 2.92
CA LEU A 243 18.02 -1.53 3.36
C LEU A 243 18.52 -1.93 4.76
N VAL A 244 17.61 -2.20 5.70
CA VAL A 244 17.97 -2.70 7.05
C VAL A 244 18.68 -4.05 6.95
N ARG A 245 18.19 -4.97 6.10
CA ARG A 245 18.84 -6.27 5.87
C ARG A 245 20.24 -6.12 5.25
N ILE A 246 20.43 -5.15 4.36
CA ILE A 246 21.74 -4.83 3.78
C ILE A 246 22.68 -4.25 4.84
N LEU A 247 22.20 -3.33 5.69
CA LEU A 247 22.99 -2.83 6.81
C LEU A 247 23.44 -3.97 7.72
N ARG A 248 22.56 -4.92 8.05
CA ARG A 248 22.92 -6.10 8.85
C ARG A 248 24.05 -6.90 8.20
N LEU A 249 23.94 -7.16 6.90
CA LEU A 249 24.99 -7.83 6.13
C LEU A 249 26.34 -7.08 6.19
N LEU A 250 26.33 -5.75 6.14
CA LEU A 250 27.55 -4.93 6.24
C LEU A 250 28.16 -5.03 7.65
N VAL A 251 27.32 -4.96 8.70
CA VAL A 251 27.77 -5.11 10.09
C VAL A 251 28.38 -6.50 10.32
N ASP A 252 27.74 -7.56 9.85
CA ASP A 252 28.29 -8.93 9.95
C ASP A 252 29.62 -9.05 9.21
N HIS A 253 29.75 -8.37 8.06
CA HIS A 253 30.99 -8.36 7.29
C HIS A 253 32.14 -7.62 7.98
N SER A 254 31.86 -6.72 8.93
CA SER A 254 32.90 -5.99 9.69
C SER A 254 33.76 -6.90 10.58
N SER A 255 33.27 -8.11 10.88
CA SER A 255 33.99 -9.16 11.63
C SER A 255 34.91 -10.01 10.76
N SER A 256 34.76 -9.92 9.43
CA SER A 256 35.54 -10.72 8.49
C SER A 256 36.99 -10.24 8.44
N TYR A 257 37.91 -11.17 8.21
CA TYR A 257 39.32 -10.87 7.90
C TYR A 257 39.47 -10.03 6.61
N GLU A 258 38.42 -9.97 5.78
CA GLU A 258 38.36 -9.17 4.55
C GLU A 258 38.37 -7.65 4.83
N VAL A 259 38.04 -7.22 6.07
CA VAL A 259 38.12 -5.83 6.53
C VAL A 259 39.41 -5.62 7.35
N PRO A 260 40.40 -4.86 6.85
CA PRO A 260 41.63 -4.61 7.59
C PRO A 260 41.37 -3.88 8.91
N ARG A 261 42.05 -4.28 9.99
CA ARG A 261 41.90 -3.66 11.32
C ARG A 261 42.06 -2.14 11.30
N ALA A 262 43.04 -1.63 10.54
CA ALA A 262 43.31 -0.20 10.38
C ALA A 262 42.13 0.61 9.79
N LYS A 263 41.22 -0.05 9.05
CA LYS A 263 40.05 0.59 8.42
C LYS A 263 38.74 0.25 9.11
N LYS A 264 38.74 -0.58 10.15
CA LYS A 264 37.52 -1.06 10.80
C LYS A 264 36.71 0.06 11.41
N VAL A 265 37.36 1.05 12.04
CA VAL A 265 36.70 2.25 12.57
C VAL A 265 35.96 3.00 11.45
N GLN A 266 36.65 3.32 10.34
CA GLN A 266 36.04 4.01 9.20
C GLN A 266 34.90 3.20 8.56
N TYR A 267 35.07 1.88 8.44
CA TYR A 267 34.04 0.97 7.94
C TYR A 267 32.76 1.04 8.79
N LEU A 268 32.90 0.97 10.11
CA LEU A 268 31.77 1.06 11.03
C LEU A 268 31.13 2.45 11.02
N LEU A 269 31.92 3.52 10.94
CA LEU A 269 31.39 4.88 10.78
C LEU A 269 30.51 4.99 9.53
N HIS A 270 30.92 4.43 8.39
CA HIS A 270 30.08 4.40 7.19
C HIS A 270 28.82 3.53 7.34
N CYS A 271 28.88 2.44 8.12
CA CYS A 271 27.67 1.67 8.46
C CYS A 271 26.71 2.49 9.34
N ILE A 272 27.24 3.31 10.25
CA ILE A 272 26.45 4.21 11.10
C ILE A 272 25.81 5.32 10.27
N GLU A 273 26.57 5.96 9.38
CA GLU A 273 26.03 6.95 8.42
C GLU A 273 24.91 6.32 7.56
N PHE A 274 25.09 5.08 7.12
CA PHE A 274 24.06 4.36 6.36
C PHE A 274 22.82 4.10 7.20
N TYR A 275 22.97 3.65 8.45
CA TYR A 275 21.84 3.51 9.38
C TYR A 275 21.09 4.83 9.58
N GLN A 276 21.80 5.95 9.74
CA GLN A 276 21.16 7.27 9.91
C GLN A 276 20.29 7.63 8.70
N LYS A 277 20.79 7.40 7.47
CA LYS A 277 20.00 7.61 6.23
C LYS A 277 18.78 6.69 6.15
N ILE A 278 18.93 5.42 6.57
CA ILE A 278 17.80 4.48 6.65
C ILE A 278 16.76 4.99 7.66
N PHE A 279 17.20 5.44 8.83
CA PHE A 279 16.32 5.95 9.88
C PHE A 279 15.58 7.23 9.46
N GLU A 280 16.25 8.14 8.76
CA GLU A 280 15.63 9.34 8.16
C GLU A 280 14.58 8.95 7.11
N PHE A 281 14.92 8.02 6.21
CA PHE A 281 13.98 7.52 5.21
C PHE A 281 12.76 6.85 5.87
N TYR A 282 12.99 5.98 6.85
CA TYR A 282 11.96 5.33 7.66
C TYR A 282 11.06 6.35 8.36
N SER A 283 11.63 7.33 9.05
CA SER A 283 10.87 8.34 9.80
C SER A 283 10.00 9.18 8.87
N TYR A 284 10.52 9.47 7.68
CA TYR A 284 9.78 10.18 6.64
C TYR A 284 8.61 9.36 6.09
N ILE A 285 8.80 8.07 5.76
CA ILE A 285 7.69 7.22 5.30
C ILE A 285 6.67 6.97 6.40
N ASP A 286 7.10 6.78 7.65
CA ASP A 286 6.20 6.57 8.78
C ASP A 286 5.28 7.79 8.97
N GLY A 287 5.85 9.00 8.97
CA GLY A 287 5.08 10.24 9.01
C GLY A 287 4.12 10.41 7.81
N LEU A 288 4.49 9.95 6.62
CA LEU A 288 3.66 10.02 5.42
C LEU A 288 2.43 9.11 5.46
N PHE A 289 2.49 7.96 6.14
CA PHE A 289 1.41 6.98 6.10
C PHE A 289 0.57 6.96 7.38
N ARG A 290 1.13 7.41 8.51
CA ARG A 290 0.56 7.32 9.86
C ARG A 290 -0.92 7.71 9.98
N THR A 291 -1.30 8.90 9.51
CA THR A 291 -2.66 9.44 9.72
C THR A 291 -3.71 8.74 8.84
N VAL A 292 -3.44 8.57 7.55
CA VAL A 292 -4.38 7.92 6.62
C VAL A 292 -4.54 6.45 6.97
N ASN A 293 -3.47 5.79 7.40
CA ASN A 293 -3.51 4.40 7.85
C ASN A 293 -4.40 4.21 9.09
N LEU A 294 -4.43 5.17 10.02
CA LEU A 294 -5.36 5.14 11.15
C LEU A 294 -6.81 5.16 10.66
N VAL A 295 -7.16 6.13 9.81
CA VAL A 295 -8.52 6.26 9.26
C VAL A 295 -8.93 5.00 8.51
N GLN A 296 -8.04 4.45 7.67
CA GLN A 296 -8.28 3.21 6.96
C GLN A 296 -8.54 2.04 7.93
N TYR A 297 -7.73 1.91 8.98
CA TYR A 297 -7.89 0.80 9.93
C TYR A 297 -9.22 0.88 10.70
N CYS A 298 -9.62 2.08 11.14
CA CYS A 298 -10.92 2.27 11.79
C CYS A 298 -12.08 1.90 10.87
N ILE A 299 -12.08 2.36 9.61
CA ILE A 299 -13.17 2.05 8.68
C ILE A 299 -13.15 0.56 8.28
N ASN A 300 -11.97 -0.04 8.06
CA ASN A 300 -11.85 -1.47 7.78
C ASN A 300 -12.38 -2.32 8.96
N ALA A 301 -12.16 -1.90 10.20
CA ALA A 301 -12.73 -2.58 11.37
C ALA A 301 -14.26 -2.50 11.36
N THR A 302 -14.84 -1.33 11.08
CA THR A 302 -16.30 -1.17 10.93
C THR A 302 -16.87 -2.05 9.82
N ILE A 303 -16.21 -2.11 8.66
CA ILE A 303 -16.60 -2.97 7.53
C ILE A 303 -16.59 -4.45 7.94
N LEU A 304 -15.53 -4.91 8.63
CA LEU A 304 -15.44 -6.29 9.11
C LEU A 304 -16.56 -6.62 10.10
N CYS A 305 -16.86 -5.74 11.05
CA CYS A 305 -17.97 -5.92 11.99
C CYS A 305 -19.32 -6.05 11.26
N MET A 306 -19.56 -5.23 10.22
CA MET A 306 -20.79 -5.30 9.43
C MET A 306 -20.90 -6.61 8.65
N ILE A 307 -19.81 -7.06 8.01
CA ILE A 307 -19.77 -8.34 7.28
C ILE A 307 -20.05 -9.51 8.24
N MET A 308 -19.42 -9.52 9.41
CA MET A 308 -19.64 -10.57 10.41
C MET A 308 -21.07 -10.57 10.93
N PHE A 309 -21.64 -9.39 11.21
CA PHE A 309 -23.04 -9.28 11.61
C PHE A 309 -23.99 -9.85 10.54
N GLN A 310 -23.76 -9.52 9.26
CA GLN A 310 -24.56 -10.04 8.14
C GLN A 310 -24.41 -11.55 7.95
N ALA A 311 -23.20 -12.09 8.14
CA ALA A 311 -22.96 -13.52 8.10
C ALA A 311 -23.74 -14.27 9.19
N ASN A 312 -23.93 -13.67 10.38
CA ASN A 312 -24.72 -14.26 11.45
C ASN A 312 -26.24 -14.17 11.22
N MET A 313 -26.72 -13.10 10.58
CA MET A 313 -28.15 -12.88 10.34
C MET A 313 -28.68 -13.55 9.05
N GLY A 314 -27.81 -13.89 8.10
CA GLY A 314 -28.20 -14.09 6.69
C GLY A 314 -27.96 -15.48 6.08
N LEU A 315 -27.82 -16.56 6.86
CA LEU A 315 -27.53 -17.89 6.27
C LEU A 315 -28.69 -18.54 5.50
N GLU A 316 -29.90 -17.95 5.49
CA GLU A 316 -31.03 -18.40 4.67
C GLU A 316 -31.12 -17.70 3.29
N VAL A 317 -30.18 -16.81 2.96
CA VAL A 317 -30.27 -15.91 1.80
C VAL A 317 -29.48 -16.41 0.59
N GLY A 318 -29.99 -16.08 -0.61
CA GLY A 318 -29.53 -16.59 -1.90
C GLY A 318 -28.03 -16.44 -2.20
N VAL A 319 -27.52 -17.36 -3.02
CA VAL A 319 -26.10 -17.54 -3.41
C VAL A 319 -25.40 -16.24 -3.83
N SER A 320 -26.11 -15.30 -4.45
CA SER A 320 -25.55 -14.02 -4.90
C SER A 320 -25.03 -13.15 -3.75
N LEU A 321 -25.75 -13.08 -2.62
CA LEU A 321 -25.35 -12.26 -1.46
C LEU A 321 -24.09 -12.83 -0.79
N VAL A 322 -24.05 -14.15 -0.61
CA VAL A 322 -22.90 -14.85 -0.02
C VAL A 322 -21.63 -14.61 -0.83
N VAL A 323 -21.72 -14.62 -2.16
CA VAL A 323 -20.58 -14.34 -3.04
C VAL A 323 -20.08 -12.90 -2.86
N LYS A 324 -20.97 -11.91 -2.82
CA LYS A 324 -20.59 -10.50 -2.63
C LYS A 324 -19.89 -10.26 -1.28
N MET A 325 -20.45 -10.81 -0.21
CA MET A 325 -19.87 -10.67 1.14
C MET A 325 -18.51 -11.36 1.25
N SER A 326 -18.37 -12.52 0.61
CA SER A 326 -17.08 -13.22 0.53
C SER A 326 -16.03 -12.41 -0.23
N LEU A 327 -16.41 -11.73 -1.32
CA LEU A 327 -15.52 -10.85 -2.08
C LEU A 327 -15.08 -9.63 -1.27
N TYR A 328 -16.00 -9.00 -0.53
CA TYR A 328 -15.66 -7.89 0.38
C TYR A 328 -14.72 -8.32 1.50
N LEU A 329 -15.01 -9.46 2.14
CA LEU A 329 -14.17 -10.01 3.20
C LEU A 329 -12.76 -10.30 2.66
N LEU A 330 -12.66 -10.95 1.50
CA LEU A 330 -11.38 -11.24 0.86
C LEU A 330 -10.61 -9.95 0.55
N ALA A 331 -11.28 -8.91 0.04
CA ALA A 331 -10.65 -7.63 -0.28
C ALA A 331 -10.05 -6.95 0.96
N VAL A 332 -10.84 -6.83 2.04
CA VAL A 332 -10.40 -6.18 3.29
C VAL A 332 -9.30 -6.99 3.97
N CYS A 333 -9.44 -8.32 4.01
CA CYS A 333 -8.42 -9.21 4.55
C CYS A 333 -7.11 -9.13 3.76
N CYS A 334 -7.15 -9.18 2.42
CA CYS A 334 -5.96 -9.04 1.58
C CYS A 334 -5.24 -7.70 1.84
N GLN A 335 -5.99 -6.60 1.95
CA GLN A 335 -5.45 -5.29 2.25
C GLN A 335 -4.78 -5.28 3.65
N ASN A 336 -5.47 -5.75 4.69
CA ASN A 336 -4.93 -5.77 6.05
C ASN A 336 -3.68 -6.66 6.17
N VAL A 337 -3.68 -7.84 5.54
CA VAL A 337 -2.53 -8.75 5.48
C VAL A 337 -1.35 -8.06 4.82
N MET A 338 -1.56 -7.35 3.70
CA MET A 338 -0.50 -6.61 2.99
C MET A 338 0.14 -5.55 3.90
N TYR A 339 -0.64 -4.80 4.68
CA TYR A 339 -0.08 -3.82 5.62
C TYR A 339 0.72 -4.48 6.75
N CYS A 340 0.11 -5.47 7.42
CA CYS A 340 0.68 -6.10 8.61
C CYS A 340 1.90 -6.95 8.26
N TYR A 341 1.87 -7.70 7.16
CA TYR A 341 3.00 -8.52 6.71
C TYR A 341 4.24 -7.68 6.43
N ASN A 342 4.09 -6.57 5.70
CA ASN A 342 5.23 -5.72 5.37
C ASN A 342 5.73 -4.91 6.56
N GLY A 343 4.83 -4.48 7.46
CA GLY A 343 5.19 -3.86 8.73
C GLY A 343 5.99 -4.83 9.61
N GLU A 344 5.50 -6.06 9.77
CA GLU A 344 6.17 -7.13 10.53
C GLU A 344 7.54 -7.47 9.94
N LYS A 345 7.65 -7.53 8.61
CA LYS A 345 8.93 -7.75 7.93
C LYS A 345 9.96 -6.68 8.29
N LEU A 346 9.55 -5.40 8.33
CA LEU A 346 10.43 -4.31 8.75
C LEU A 346 10.84 -4.45 10.22
N ILE A 347 9.87 -4.73 11.10
CA ILE A 347 10.11 -4.96 12.54
C ILE A 347 11.13 -6.07 12.73
N THR A 348 10.89 -7.23 12.11
CA THR A 348 11.76 -8.40 12.19
C THR A 348 13.18 -8.11 11.70
N GLN A 349 13.34 -7.39 10.57
CA GLN A 349 14.69 -7.05 10.12
C GLN A 349 15.40 -6.08 11.07
N SER A 350 14.66 -5.14 11.66
CA SER A 350 15.21 -4.13 12.57
C SER A 350 15.55 -4.69 13.95
N SER A 351 14.77 -5.63 14.49
CA SER A 351 15.00 -6.25 15.80
C SER A 351 16.22 -7.16 15.82
N LEU A 352 16.64 -7.66 14.66
CA LEU A 352 17.88 -8.44 14.50
C LEU A 352 19.15 -7.57 14.44
N LEU A 353 19.01 -6.25 14.31
CA LEU A 353 20.13 -5.34 14.13
C LEU A 353 21.03 -5.24 15.38
N PRO A 354 20.52 -5.11 16.62
CA PRO A 354 21.34 -5.14 17.83
C PRO A 354 22.18 -6.40 17.95
N ASN A 355 21.60 -7.56 17.61
CA ASN A 355 22.29 -8.86 17.66
C ASN A 355 23.44 -8.91 16.65
N ALA A 356 23.27 -8.35 15.46
CA ALA A 356 24.35 -8.27 14.47
C ALA A 356 25.51 -7.38 14.95
N TRP A 357 25.20 -6.23 15.56
CA TRP A 357 26.22 -5.38 16.20
C TRP A 357 26.92 -6.08 17.37
N TYR A 358 26.17 -6.81 18.19
CA TYR A 358 26.74 -7.56 19.31
C TYR A 358 27.67 -8.70 18.85
N ASN A 359 27.30 -9.40 17.78
CA ASN A 359 28.06 -10.52 17.23
C ASN A 359 29.27 -10.10 16.39
N SER A 360 29.62 -8.81 16.34
CA SER A 360 30.67 -8.31 15.45
C SER A 360 32.13 -8.48 15.95
N CYS A 361 32.35 -9.44 16.88
CA CYS A 361 33.64 -9.69 17.56
C CYS A 361 34.29 -8.44 18.18
N TRP A 362 33.49 -7.52 18.72
CA TRP A 362 33.95 -6.20 19.20
C TRP A 362 34.84 -6.23 20.44
N TYR A 363 34.81 -7.31 21.22
CA TYR A 363 35.57 -7.45 22.47
C TYR A 363 37.09 -7.47 22.27
N SER A 364 37.57 -7.93 21.12
CA SER A 364 38.99 -7.98 20.76
C SER A 364 39.48 -6.77 19.95
N GLU A 365 38.63 -5.76 19.77
CA GLU A 365 38.92 -4.58 18.95
C GLU A 365 39.36 -3.35 19.77
N SER A 366 39.73 -2.26 19.07
CA SER A 366 40.14 -0.99 19.68
C SER A 366 39.03 -0.37 20.55
N ALA A 367 39.43 0.51 21.49
CA ALA A 367 38.48 1.20 22.36
C ALA A 367 37.42 2.00 21.58
N GLU A 368 37.81 2.60 20.45
CA GLU A 368 36.91 3.33 19.56
C GLU A 368 35.84 2.42 18.94
N VAL A 369 36.23 1.25 18.42
CA VAL A 369 35.29 0.26 17.86
C VAL A 369 34.30 -0.20 18.94
N LYS A 370 34.80 -0.48 20.15
CA LYS A 370 33.96 -0.86 21.29
C LYS A 370 32.92 0.21 21.62
N PHE A 371 33.32 1.48 21.62
CA PHE A 371 32.41 2.60 21.88
C PHE A 371 31.33 2.74 20.80
N LEU A 372 31.71 2.72 19.52
CA LEU A 372 30.77 2.83 18.39
C LEU A 372 29.71 1.73 18.42
N ILE A 373 30.13 0.49 18.68
CA ILE A 373 29.23 -0.67 18.69
C ILE A 373 28.28 -0.61 19.88
N ARG A 374 28.76 -0.24 21.07
CA ARG A 374 27.88 -0.03 22.25
C ARG A 374 26.81 1.02 21.96
N MET A 375 27.19 2.16 21.38
CA MET A 375 26.23 3.21 21.00
C MET A 375 25.20 2.70 19.99
N MET A 376 25.65 1.91 19.01
CA MET A 376 24.74 1.34 18.02
C MET A 376 23.82 0.27 18.57
N ILE A 377 24.27 -0.58 19.51
CA ILE A 377 23.40 -1.54 20.21
C ILE A 377 22.30 -0.77 20.94
N LEU A 378 22.66 0.25 21.73
CA LEU A 378 21.68 1.07 22.47
C LEU A 378 20.68 1.75 21.52
N ARG A 379 21.15 2.29 20.38
CA ARG A 379 20.30 2.98 19.41
C ARG A 379 19.39 2.02 18.63
N THR A 380 19.91 0.88 18.22
CA THR A 380 19.18 -0.11 17.39
C THR A 380 18.27 -1.02 18.21
N ASN A 381 18.37 -0.99 19.54
CA ASN A 381 17.48 -1.74 20.43
C ASN A 381 16.01 -1.28 20.32
N ARG A 382 15.78 -0.09 19.77
CA ARG A 382 14.45 0.37 19.36
C ARG A 382 14.19 -0.10 17.93
N ALA A 383 13.34 -1.11 17.78
CA ALA A 383 12.88 -1.60 16.49
C ALA A 383 12.20 -0.49 15.67
N LEU A 384 12.29 -0.59 14.35
CA LEU A 384 11.59 0.30 13.41
C LEU A 384 10.22 -0.33 13.09
N TYR A 385 9.14 0.41 13.32
CA TYR A 385 7.77 -0.07 13.14
C TYR A 385 6.86 1.01 12.55
N MET A 386 6.03 0.64 11.59
CA MET A 386 5.05 1.58 11.03
C MET A 386 3.95 1.84 12.07
N ASN A 387 3.81 3.11 12.47
CA ASN A 387 2.89 3.57 13.50
C ASN A 387 1.47 3.76 12.97
N ILE A 388 0.48 3.30 13.75
CA ILE A 388 -0.93 3.66 13.57
C ILE A 388 -1.27 4.80 14.54
N SER A 389 -0.72 5.98 14.26
CA SER A 389 -0.98 7.25 14.98
C SER A 389 -0.99 7.17 16.52
N GLY A 390 -0.16 6.31 17.12
CA GLY A 390 -0.03 6.18 18.58
C GLY A 390 -0.97 5.19 19.27
N PHE A 391 -1.89 4.55 18.54
CA PHE A 391 -2.81 3.55 19.09
C PHE A 391 -2.26 2.12 19.02
N SER A 392 -1.58 1.75 17.93
CA SER A 392 -1.01 0.41 17.73
C SER A 392 0.08 0.42 16.66
N THR A 393 0.75 -0.72 16.49
CA THR A 393 1.75 -0.98 15.44
C THR A 393 1.16 -1.84 14.33
N MET A 394 1.58 -1.62 13.08
CA MET A 394 1.23 -2.49 11.96
C MET A 394 2.03 -3.80 12.04
N SER A 395 1.54 -4.76 12.83
CA SER A 395 2.16 -6.06 13.08
C SER A 395 1.17 -7.20 12.86
N LEU A 396 1.67 -8.43 12.69
CA LEU A 396 0.82 -9.62 12.55
C LEU A 396 -0.06 -9.84 13.79
N THR A 397 0.40 -9.42 14.97
CA THR A 397 -0.37 -9.45 16.21
C THR A 397 -1.62 -8.57 16.15
N THR A 398 -1.51 -7.39 15.54
CA THR A 398 -2.63 -6.46 15.35
C THR A 398 -3.65 -7.03 14.36
N MET A 399 -3.19 -7.78 13.35
CA MET A 399 -4.08 -8.52 12.45
C MET A 399 -4.86 -9.61 13.19
N LEU A 400 -4.19 -10.43 14.00
CA LEU A 400 -4.83 -11.50 14.78
C LEU A 400 -5.88 -10.92 15.73
N ALA A 401 -5.58 -9.80 16.39
CA ALA A 401 -6.53 -9.11 17.26
C ALA A 401 -7.79 -8.65 16.52
N THR A 402 -7.66 -8.14 15.29
CA THR A 402 -8.83 -7.74 14.48
C THR A 402 -9.61 -8.87 13.87
N SER A 403 -8.99 -10.02 13.61
CA SER A 403 -9.69 -11.19 13.05
C SER A 403 -10.38 -12.05 14.11
N LEU A 404 -10.08 -11.82 15.40
CA LEU A 404 -10.65 -12.54 16.53
C LEU A 404 -11.86 -11.83 17.17
N CYS A 405 -12.10 -10.57 16.82
CA CYS A 405 -13.38 -9.89 17.04
C CYS A 405 -14.29 -10.21 15.85
#